data_AF-A0A527GXY6-F1
#
_entry.id   AF-A0A527GXY6-F1
#
_cell.length_a   1.000
_cell.length_b   1.000
_cell.length_c   1.000
_cell.angle_alpha   90.00
_cell.angle_beta   90.00
_cell.angle_gamma   90.00
#
_symmetry.space_group_name_H-M   'P 1'
#
loop_
_entity.id
_entity.type
_entity.pdbx_description
1 polymer ?
#
loop_
_entity_poly.entity_id
_entity_poly.type
_entity_poly.pdbx_seq_one_letter_code
_entity_poly.pdbx_strand_id
1 'polypeptide(L)'
;ARPSQIFGAGRRNSKGFDITDTVTLAAIDKARAAFAGPDRWHAKPITRAAGYGKQRPIVNPAKPTEVVGTVSEAAAKQVATAVRFAVEAQPAWAKRPVSERAAILNRAADLYEANAVEFFALATREAGKSLADGVAEVREAVDFLRYYATEAANAEAGTQARGAIVC
;
A
#
# COMPACT_ATOMS: atom_id res chain seq x y z
N ALA A 1 -23.83 15.27 8.66
CA ALA A 1 -23.34 13.96 8.18
C ALA A 1 -22.09 13.59 8.96
N ARG A 2 -21.84 12.29 9.25
CA ARG A 2 -20.59 11.85 9.92
C ARG A 2 -19.43 11.85 8.92
N PRO A 3 -18.17 12.13 9.33
CA PRO A 3 -17.01 12.12 8.42
C PRO A 3 -16.85 10.83 7.61
N SER A 4 -17.24 9.68 8.17
CA SER A 4 -17.18 8.38 7.49
C SER A 4 -18.18 8.23 6.32
N GLN A 5 -19.19 9.10 6.25
CA GLN A 5 -20.34 9.00 5.33
C GLN A 5 -20.41 10.17 4.34
N ILE A 6 -19.35 10.97 4.19
CA ILE A 6 -19.39 12.17 3.34
C ILE A 6 -19.63 11.87 1.85
N PHE A 7 -19.41 10.63 1.40
CA PHE A 7 -19.69 10.18 0.03
C PHE A 7 -21.01 9.39 -0.10
N GLY A 8 -21.87 9.44 0.93
CA GLY A 8 -23.18 8.79 0.92
C GLY A 8 -23.10 7.27 0.74
N ALA A 9 -24.00 6.73 -0.09
CA ALA A 9 -24.09 5.29 -0.35
C ALA A 9 -23.01 4.76 -1.32
N GLY A 10 -22.25 5.64 -1.97
CA GLY A 10 -21.24 5.24 -2.97
C GLY A 10 -20.03 4.56 -2.33
N ARG A 11 -19.43 5.19 -1.33
CA ARG A 11 -18.30 4.61 -0.57
C ARG A 11 -18.17 5.18 0.83
N ARG A 12 -17.49 4.43 1.69
CA ARG A 12 -17.02 4.92 3.00
C ARG A 12 -15.78 5.79 2.81
N ASN A 13 -15.67 6.88 3.58
CA ASN A 13 -14.46 7.70 3.66
C ASN A 13 -13.35 6.95 4.44
N SER A 14 -12.08 7.25 4.17
CA SER A 14 -10.95 6.74 4.97
C SER A 14 -11.06 7.13 6.45
N LYS A 15 -10.62 6.24 7.35
CA LYS A 15 -10.54 6.49 8.79
C LYS A 15 -9.47 7.55 9.10
N GLY A 16 -9.85 8.58 9.85
CA GLY A 16 -8.93 9.56 10.44
C GLY A 16 -8.34 9.10 11.77
N PHE A 17 -7.25 9.75 12.16
CA PHE A 17 -6.61 9.62 13.47
C PHE A 17 -6.44 11.02 14.04
N ASP A 18 -7.08 11.32 15.16
CA ASP A 18 -6.93 12.62 15.82
C ASP A 18 -5.61 12.64 16.59
N ILE A 19 -4.58 13.18 15.95
CA ILE A 19 -3.24 13.32 16.53
C ILE A 19 -3.11 14.53 17.46
N THR A 20 -4.19 15.28 17.68
CA THR A 20 -4.26 16.37 18.66
C THR A 20 -4.87 15.90 19.98
N ASP A 21 -5.64 14.81 19.97
CA ASP A 21 -6.08 14.10 21.16
C ASP A 21 -4.93 13.31 21.80
N THR A 22 -4.55 13.70 23.02
CA THR A 22 -3.43 13.09 23.76
C THR A 22 -3.63 11.59 24.03
N VAL A 23 -4.87 11.12 24.21
CA VAL A 23 -5.14 9.70 24.46
C VAL A 23 -4.89 8.90 23.19
N THR A 24 -5.40 9.39 22.05
CA THR A 24 -5.17 8.80 20.72
C THR A 24 -3.69 8.80 20.37
N LEU A 25 -2.99 9.94 20.56
CA LEU A 25 -1.57 10.06 20.26
C LEU A 25 -0.73 9.08 21.09
N ALA A 26 -0.96 9.01 22.40
CA ALA A 26 -0.26 8.07 23.27
C ALA A 26 -0.50 6.61 22.89
N ALA A 27 -1.72 6.25 22.48
CA ALA A 27 -2.03 4.91 21.98
C ALA A 27 -1.30 4.59 20.67
N ILE A 28 -1.24 5.55 19.73
CA ILE A 28 -0.49 5.41 18.47
C ILE A 28 0.99 5.21 18.76
N ASP A 29 1.60 6.04 19.59
CA ASP A 29 3.04 5.93 19.89
C ASP A 29 3.37 4.62 20.61
N LYS A 30 2.55 4.21 21.57
CA LYS A 30 2.69 2.89 22.22
C LYS A 30 2.64 1.74 21.20
N ALA A 31 1.72 1.80 20.25
CA ALA A 31 1.57 0.75 19.24
C ALA A 31 2.72 0.79 18.21
N ARG A 32 3.22 1.99 17.85
CA ARG A 32 4.38 2.16 16.96
C ARG A 32 5.67 1.59 17.55
N ALA A 33 5.80 1.58 18.88
CA ALA A 33 6.96 1.00 19.56
C ALA A 33 7.19 -0.48 19.22
N ALA A 34 6.14 -1.24 18.88
CA ALA A 34 6.27 -2.63 18.41
C ALA A 34 7.03 -2.76 17.07
N PHE A 35 7.15 -1.65 16.33
CA PHE A 35 7.85 -1.54 15.06
C PHE A 35 9.17 -0.76 15.20
N ALA A 36 9.68 -0.57 16.42
CA ALA A 36 11.00 -0.01 16.67
C ALA A 36 12.11 -1.06 16.43
N GLY A 37 13.36 -0.60 16.40
CA GLY A 37 14.53 -1.47 16.26
C GLY A 37 15.00 -1.66 14.81
N PRO A 38 16.27 -2.02 14.60
CA PRO A 38 16.88 -2.03 13.28
C PRO A 38 16.42 -3.23 12.43
N ASP A 39 16.61 -3.10 11.12
CA ASP A 39 16.50 -4.16 10.10
C ASP A 39 15.18 -4.96 10.18
N ARG A 40 14.06 -4.25 10.24
CA ARG A 40 12.75 -4.85 10.45
C ARG A 40 12.07 -5.25 9.14
N TRP A 41 12.09 -4.36 8.15
CA TRP A 41 11.34 -4.56 6.91
C TRP A 41 12.22 -5.10 5.79
N HIS A 42 11.71 -6.09 5.07
CA HIS A 42 12.46 -6.76 4.00
C HIS A 42 11.67 -6.74 2.71
N ALA A 43 12.12 -5.95 1.74
CA ALA A 43 11.54 -5.90 0.42
C ALA A 43 12.29 -6.84 -0.54
N LYS A 44 11.56 -7.62 -1.33
CA LYS A 44 12.13 -8.47 -2.37
C LYS A 44 11.16 -8.58 -3.55
N PRO A 45 11.63 -8.97 -4.75
CA PRO A 45 10.74 -9.17 -5.89
C PRO A 45 9.68 -10.25 -5.56
N ILE A 46 8.40 -9.88 -5.62
CA ILE A 46 7.27 -10.80 -5.39
C ILE A 46 6.85 -11.37 -6.76
N THR A 47 7.58 -12.37 -7.23
CA THR A 47 7.35 -13.00 -8.53
C THR A 47 7.85 -14.45 -8.54
N ARG A 48 7.29 -15.26 -9.44
CA ARG A 48 7.77 -16.62 -9.72
C ARG A 48 9.05 -16.64 -10.58
N ALA A 49 9.54 -15.49 -11.03
CA ALA A 49 10.76 -15.38 -11.83
C ALA A 49 12.00 -15.61 -10.95
N ALA A 50 12.87 -16.53 -11.39
CA ALA A 50 14.09 -16.87 -10.68
C ALA A 50 15.12 -15.74 -10.71
N GLY A 51 15.98 -15.72 -9.69
CA GLY A 51 17.06 -14.76 -9.51
C GLY A 51 16.76 -13.70 -8.45
N TYR A 52 17.80 -13.01 -8.00
CA TYR A 52 17.73 -11.84 -7.14
C TYR A 52 18.83 -10.88 -7.58
N GLY A 53 18.56 -9.58 -7.50
CA GLY A 53 19.54 -8.54 -7.72
C GLY A 53 20.37 -8.27 -6.47
N LYS A 54 21.06 -7.14 -6.48
CA LYS A 54 21.87 -6.68 -5.35
C LYS A 54 20.97 -6.42 -4.14
N GLN A 55 21.49 -6.74 -2.96
CA GLN A 55 20.87 -6.33 -1.70
C GLN A 55 21.52 -5.04 -1.20
N ARG A 56 20.71 -4.15 -0.63
CA ARG A 56 21.22 -2.97 0.06
C ARG A 56 20.36 -2.63 1.27
N PRO A 57 20.96 -2.08 2.34
CA PRO A 57 20.20 -1.57 3.46
C PRO A 57 19.37 -0.35 3.05
N ILE A 58 18.22 -0.20 3.71
CA ILE A 58 17.42 1.03 3.75
C ILE A 58 17.71 1.67 5.10
N VAL A 59 18.17 2.92 5.08
CA VAL A 59 18.57 3.65 6.29
C VAL A 59 17.57 4.74 6.61
N ASN A 60 17.44 5.06 7.90
CA ASN A 60 16.57 6.13 8.34
C ASN A 60 17.18 7.49 7.93
N PRO A 61 16.51 8.33 7.13
CA PRO A 61 17.07 9.59 6.68
C PRO A 61 17.32 10.58 7.83
N ALA A 62 16.55 10.50 8.92
CA ALA A 62 16.74 11.33 10.11
C ALA A 62 17.83 10.78 11.06
N LYS A 63 18.22 9.50 10.90
CA LYS A 63 19.26 8.85 11.70
C LYS A 63 20.00 7.79 10.86
N PRO A 64 20.97 8.18 10.01
CA PRO A 64 21.57 7.27 9.02
C PRO A 64 22.33 6.06 9.61
N THR A 65 22.65 6.08 10.91
CA THR A 65 23.22 4.92 11.62
C THR A 65 22.21 3.82 11.91
N GLU A 66 20.92 4.09 11.69
CA GLU A 66 19.82 3.16 11.89
C GLU A 66 19.40 2.55 10.53
N VAL A 67 19.63 1.24 10.39
CA VAL A 67 19.06 0.45 9.29
C VAL A 67 17.60 0.17 9.59
N VAL A 68 16.70 0.59 8.72
CA VAL A 68 15.25 0.37 8.81
C VAL A 68 14.91 -1.04 8.33
N GLY A 69 15.61 -1.50 7.31
CA GLY A 69 15.34 -2.75 6.62
C GLY A 69 16.33 -3.02 5.49
N THR A 70 16.04 -4.03 4.69
CA THR A 70 16.87 -4.44 3.55
C THR A 70 16.01 -4.64 2.31
N VAL A 71 16.47 -4.15 1.16
CA VAL A 71 15.85 -4.41 -0.14
C VAL A 71 16.73 -5.35 -0.96
N SER A 72 16.12 -6.40 -1.50
CA SER A 72 16.63 -7.17 -2.63
C SER A 72 16.07 -6.56 -3.91
N GLU A 73 16.93 -6.00 -4.75
CA GLU A 73 16.52 -5.39 -6.01
C GLU A 73 16.18 -6.47 -7.05
N ALA A 74 15.34 -6.14 -8.03
CA ALA A 74 15.06 -7.05 -9.14
C ALA A 74 16.19 -7.01 -10.18
N ALA A 75 16.68 -8.16 -10.62
CA ALA A 75 17.63 -8.23 -11.73
C ALA A 75 16.92 -8.01 -13.08
N ALA A 76 17.59 -7.42 -14.06
CA ALA A 76 16.99 -7.13 -15.38
C ALA A 76 16.32 -8.36 -16.04
N LYS A 77 16.97 -9.54 -15.99
CA LYS A 77 16.40 -10.80 -16.51
C LYS A 77 15.15 -11.24 -15.75
N GLN A 78 15.11 -10.99 -14.44
CA GLN A 78 13.96 -11.28 -13.60
C GLN A 78 12.78 -10.38 -13.97
N VAL A 79 13.03 -9.08 -14.20
CA VAL A 79 12.01 -8.12 -14.66
C VAL A 79 11.40 -8.57 -15.99
N ALA A 80 12.23 -8.87 -16.99
CA ALA A 80 11.74 -9.33 -18.30
C ALA A 80 10.85 -10.59 -18.17
N THR A 81 11.23 -11.52 -17.29
CA THR A 81 10.47 -12.74 -17.02
C THR A 81 9.17 -12.44 -16.26
N ALA A 82 9.18 -11.52 -15.29
CA ALA A 82 7.99 -11.11 -14.56
C ALA A 82 6.98 -10.40 -15.46
N VAL A 83 7.43 -9.55 -16.39
CA VAL A 83 6.58 -8.89 -17.40
C VAL A 83 5.91 -9.94 -18.29
N ARG A 84 6.65 -10.95 -18.76
CA ARG A 84 6.05 -12.06 -19.50
C ARG A 84 4.95 -12.76 -18.71
N PHE A 85 5.17 -13.04 -17.43
CA PHE A 85 4.15 -13.66 -16.59
C PHE A 85 2.93 -12.76 -16.40
N ALA A 86 3.10 -11.45 -16.31
CA ALA A 86 1.98 -10.50 -16.25
C ALA A 86 1.17 -10.53 -17.56
N VAL A 87 1.84 -10.53 -18.72
CA VAL A 87 1.19 -10.66 -20.04
C VAL A 87 0.43 -11.98 -20.16
N GLU A 88 1.03 -13.10 -19.75
CA GLU A 88 0.39 -14.42 -19.74
C GLU A 88 -0.84 -14.48 -18.82
N ALA A 89 -0.79 -13.83 -17.64
CA ALA A 89 -1.87 -13.84 -16.66
C ALA A 89 -3.00 -12.83 -16.98
N GLN A 90 -2.71 -11.79 -17.76
CA GLN A 90 -3.62 -10.67 -18.00
C GLN A 90 -5.00 -11.09 -18.55
N PRO A 91 -5.13 -12.03 -19.51
CA PRO A 91 -6.44 -12.41 -20.03
C PRO A 91 -7.36 -13.01 -18.96
N ALA A 92 -6.82 -13.82 -18.04
CA ALA A 92 -7.59 -14.39 -16.94
C ALA A 92 -8.02 -13.32 -15.93
N TRP A 93 -7.13 -12.35 -15.64
CA TRP A 93 -7.46 -11.21 -14.79
C TRP A 93 -8.53 -10.31 -15.39
N ALA A 94 -8.45 -10.02 -16.71
CA ALA A 94 -9.43 -9.20 -17.41
C ALA A 94 -10.82 -9.86 -17.46
N LYS A 95 -10.89 -11.20 -17.58
CA LYS A 95 -12.15 -11.95 -17.54
C LYS A 95 -12.79 -12.02 -16.16
N ARG A 96 -12.04 -11.74 -15.09
CA ARG A 96 -12.56 -11.77 -13.73
C ARG A 96 -13.65 -10.70 -13.56
N PRO A 97 -14.82 -11.00 -12.98
CA PRO A 97 -15.88 -10.00 -12.83
C PRO A 97 -15.39 -8.74 -12.12
N VAL A 98 -15.82 -7.56 -12.60
CA VAL A 98 -15.42 -6.28 -12.01
C VAL A 98 -15.76 -6.16 -10.53
N SER A 99 -16.87 -6.77 -10.10
CA SER A 99 -17.27 -6.85 -8.70
C SER A 99 -16.25 -7.59 -7.83
N GLU A 100 -15.66 -8.69 -8.32
CA GLU A 100 -14.61 -9.42 -7.62
C GLU A 100 -13.31 -8.61 -7.54
N ARG A 101 -12.95 -7.90 -8.62
CA ARG A 101 -11.76 -7.05 -8.65
C ARG A 101 -11.91 -5.84 -7.72
N ALA A 102 -13.08 -5.19 -7.71
CA ALA A 102 -13.43 -4.14 -6.76
C ALA A 102 -13.41 -4.64 -5.31
N ALA A 103 -13.89 -5.87 -5.06
CA ALA A 103 -13.83 -6.48 -3.73
C ALA A 103 -12.39 -6.70 -3.24
N ILE A 104 -11.44 -6.99 -4.14
CA ILE A 104 -10.02 -7.08 -3.80
C ILE A 104 -9.49 -5.72 -3.32
N LEU A 105 -9.81 -4.63 -4.03
CA LEU A 105 -9.41 -3.27 -3.64
C LEU A 105 -10.00 -2.86 -2.29
N ASN A 106 -11.28 -3.15 -2.06
CA ASN A 106 -11.93 -2.87 -0.77
C ASN A 106 -11.31 -3.67 0.39
N ARG A 107 -10.98 -4.96 0.18
CA ARG A 107 -10.27 -5.74 1.20
C ARG A 107 -8.88 -5.17 1.49
N ALA A 108 -8.17 -4.71 0.46
CA ALA A 108 -6.88 -4.05 0.66
C ALA A 108 -7.03 -2.77 1.49
N ALA A 109 -8.05 -1.93 1.21
CA ALA A 109 -8.33 -0.72 1.97
C ALA A 109 -8.59 -1.02 3.46
N ASP A 110 -9.36 -2.07 3.75
CA ASP A 110 -9.62 -2.47 5.14
C ASP A 110 -8.36 -3.00 5.84
N LEU A 111 -7.47 -3.69 5.11
CA LEU A 111 -6.17 -4.12 5.63
C LEU A 111 -5.23 -2.94 5.89
N TYR A 112 -5.23 -1.90 5.04
CA TYR A 112 -4.48 -0.67 5.29
C TYR A 112 -4.94 0.01 6.58
N GLU A 113 -6.25 0.16 6.79
CA GLU A 113 -6.79 0.77 8.01
C GLU A 113 -6.50 -0.09 9.26
N ALA A 114 -6.60 -1.42 9.15
CA ALA A 114 -6.34 -2.34 10.25
C ALA A 114 -4.85 -2.34 10.68
N ASN A 115 -3.93 -2.07 9.74
CA ASN A 115 -2.48 -2.08 9.99
C ASN A 115 -1.86 -0.67 9.94
N ALA A 116 -2.68 0.39 10.05
CA ALA A 116 -2.25 1.78 9.84
C ALA A 116 -1.03 2.19 10.69
N VAL A 117 -0.95 1.71 11.93
CA VAL A 117 0.15 2.03 12.85
C VAL A 117 1.51 1.55 12.33
N GLU A 118 1.57 0.37 11.70
CA GLU A 118 2.81 -0.12 11.10
C GLU A 118 3.23 0.78 9.94
N PHE A 119 2.27 1.18 9.09
CA PHE A 119 2.54 2.10 8.00
C PHE A 119 3.00 3.48 8.50
N PHE A 120 2.47 3.98 9.62
CA PHE A 120 2.97 5.22 10.23
C PHE A 120 4.41 5.08 10.74
N ALA A 121 4.77 3.92 11.30
CA ALA A 121 6.14 3.66 11.72
C ALA A 121 7.07 3.58 10.49
N LEU A 122 6.68 2.84 9.46
CA LEU A 122 7.48 2.67 8.25
C LEU A 122 7.65 3.99 7.49
N ALA A 123 6.57 4.75 7.24
CA ALA A 123 6.63 6.03 6.52
C ALA A 123 7.56 7.05 7.22
N THR A 124 7.53 7.10 8.56
CA THR A 124 8.47 7.94 9.31
C THR A 124 9.90 7.44 9.20
N ARG A 125 10.14 6.14 9.38
CA ARG A 125 11.49 5.59 9.47
C ARG A 125 12.18 5.47 8.12
N GLU A 126 11.48 5.05 7.08
CA GLU A 126 12.04 4.88 5.73
C GLU A 126 12.03 6.19 4.94
N ALA A 127 10.91 6.93 4.95
CA ALA A 127 10.73 8.11 4.12
C ALA A 127 10.90 9.45 4.87
N GLY A 128 11.16 9.42 6.18
CA GLY A 128 11.36 10.63 6.99
C GLY A 128 10.09 11.45 7.25
N LYS A 129 8.90 10.86 7.02
CA LYS A 129 7.63 11.56 7.15
C LYS A 129 7.23 11.85 8.59
N SER A 130 6.55 12.98 8.81
CA SER A 130 5.90 13.25 10.10
C SER A 130 4.73 12.30 10.33
N LEU A 131 4.23 12.21 11.57
CA LEU A 131 3.06 11.40 11.86
C LEU A 131 1.81 11.91 11.11
N ALA A 132 1.67 13.23 10.97
CA ALA A 132 0.57 13.82 10.21
C ALA A 132 0.61 13.41 8.74
N ASP A 133 1.79 13.43 8.13
CA ASP A 133 1.98 12.99 6.73
C ASP A 133 1.70 11.49 6.59
N GLY A 134 2.13 10.66 7.55
CA GLY A 134 1.85 9.22 7.56
C GLY A 134 0.36 8.92 7.66
N VAL A 135 -0.37 9.67 8.50
CA VAL A 135 -1.84 9.59 8.57
C VAL A 135 -2.48 9.97 7.24
N ALA A 136 -2.05 11.08 6.63
CA ALA A 136 -2.57 11.54 5.35
C ALA A 136 -2.32 10.50 4.23
N GLU A 137 -1.12 9.93 4.15
CA GLU A 137 -0.74 8.96 3.12
C GLU A 137 -1.52 7.64 3.21
N VAL A 138 -1.69 7.08 4.42
CA VAL A 138 -2.52 5.88 4.59
C VAL A 138 -3.96 6.17 4.21
N ARG A 139 -4.48 7.35 4.56
CA ARG A 139 -5.84 7.76 4.17
C ARG A 139 -5.99 7.88 2.66
N GLU A 140 -5.02 8.50 2.00
CA GLU A 140 -5.03 8.66 0.54
C GLU A 140 -4.97 7.31 -0.18
N ALA A 141 -4.11 6.38 0.27
CA ALA A 141 -4.06 5.02 -0.26
C ALA A 141 -5.41 4.29 -0.10
N VAL A 142 -6.04 4.39 1.07
CA VAL A 142 -7.37 3.82 1.34
C VAL A 142 -8.44 4.47 0.45
N ASP A 143 -8.38 5.79 0.28
CA ASP A 143 -9.34 6.52 -0.54
C ASP A 143 -9.20 6.17 -2.02
N PHE A 144 -7.99 6.02 -2.56
CA PHE A 144 -7.78 5.53 -3.92
C PHE A 144 -8.37 4.13 -4.12
N LEU A 145 -8.09 3.21 -3.19
CA LEU A 145 -8.60 1.85 -3.25
C LEU A 145 -10.13 1.82 -3.27
N ARG A 146 -10.79 2.55 -2.35
CA ARG A 146 -12.25 2.62 -2.26
C ARG A 146 -12.89 3.36 -3.42
N TYR A 147 -12.26 4.45 -3.87
CA TYR A 147 -12.73 5.22 -5.01
C TYR A 147 -12.70 4.36 -6.28
N TYR A 148 -11.56 3.77 -6.63
CA TYR A 148 -11.47 2.93 -7.82
C TYR A 148 -12.32 1.67 -7.73
N ALA A 149 -12.52 1.09 -6.55
CA ALA A 149 -13.47 -0.01 -6.37
C ALA A 149 -14.91 0.39 -6.72
N THR A 150 -15.30 1.61 -6.37
CA THR A 150 -16.65 2.16 -6.63
C THR A 150 -16.82 2.50 -8.11
N GLU A 151 -15.81 3.15 -8.70
CA GLU A 151 -15.86 3.58 -10.10
C GLU A 151 -15.62 2.45 -11.11
N ALA A 152 -15.08 1.31 -10.67
CA ALA A 152 -14.63 0.24 -11.56
C ALA A 152 -15.72 -0.23 -12.54
N ALA A 153 -16.97 -0.38 -12.09
CA ALA A 153 -18.07 -0.82 -12.94
C ALA A 153 -18.42 0.21 -14.02
N ASN A 154 -18.43 1.50 -13.66
CA ASN A 154 -18.67 2.59 -14.61
C ASN A 154 -17.52 2.69 -15.62
N ALA A 155 -16.28 2.52 -15.17
CA ALA A 155 -15.09 2.59 -16.02
C ALA A 155 -14.95 1.38 -16.97
N GLU A 156 -15.43 0.19 -16.57
CA GLU A 156 -15.39 -1.01 -17.42
C GLU A 156 -16.48 -1.00 -18.51
N ALA A 157 -17.60 -0.31 -18.28
CA ALA A 157 -18.72 -0.29 -19.21
C ALA A 157 -18.29 0.15 -20.62
N GLY A 158 -18.38 -0.76 -21.59
CA GLY A 158 -18.01 -0.50 -22.99
C GLY A 158 -16.51 -0.34 -23.24
N THR A 159 -15.65 -0.72 -22.28
CA THR A 159 -14.19 -0.62 -22.42
C THR A 159 -13.52 -1.99 -22.38
N GLN A 160 -12.25 -2.03 -22.77
CA GLN A 160 -11.42 -3.22 -22.72
C GLN A 160 -10.09 -2.91 -22.02
N ALA A 161 -9.62 -3.84 -21.20
CA ALA A 161 -8.31 -3.74 -20.57
C ALA A 161 -7.19 -3.65 -21.61
N ARG A 162 -6.24 -2.73 -21.40
CA ARG A 162 -5.13 -2.44 -22.33
C ARG A 162 -4.07 -3.55 -22.41
N GLY A 163 -4.01 -4.44 -21.41
CA GLY A 163 -2.95 -5.43 -21.28
C GLY A 163 -2.19 -5.26 -19.96
N ALA A 164 -0.93 -5.71 -19.94
CA ALA A 164 -0.04 -5.49 -18.81
C ALA A 164 0.39 -4.02 -18.73
N ILE A 165 0.36 -3.44 -17.54
CA ILE A 165 0.73 -2.03 -17.27
C ILE A 165 1.94 -2.03 -16.33
N VAL A 166 2.92 -1.18 -16.62
CA VAL A 166 4.03 -0.85 -15.71
C VAL A 166 3.62 0.40 -14.95
N CYS A 167 3.59 0.32 -13.62
CA CYS A 167 3.26 1.43 -12.72
C CYS A 167 4.53 1.97 -12.08
#